data_AF-A0A0R2SFF4-F1
#
_entry.id   AF-A0A0R2SFF4-F1
#
_cell.length_a   1.000
_cell.length_b   1.000
_cell.length_c   1.000
_cell.angle_alpha   90.00
_cell.angle_beta   90.00
_cell.angle_gamma   90.00
#
_symmetry.space_group_name_H-M   'P 1'
#
loop_
_entity.id
_entity.type
_entity.pdbx_description
1 polymer ?
#
loop_
_entity_poly.entity_id
_entity_poly.type
_entity_poly.pdbx_seq_one_letter_code
_entity_poly.pdbx_strand_id
1 'polypeptide(L)'
;MNISETINPVKQVKDILNDTKHKKVIFGTEGGLFKKKLNIPTIVCGPGSINQAHKPDEYIAIEQIEKGGKFMDKLINNLIY
;
A
#
# COMPACT_ATOMS: atom_id res chain seq x y z
N MET A 1 -10.18 -8.46 6.12
CA MET A 1 -8.83 -8.78 5.62
C MET A 1 -7.97 -9.20 6.79
N ASN A 2 -7.27 -10.34 6.67
CA ASN A 2 -6.30 -10.79 7.67
C ASN A 2 -5.01 -9.97 7.48
N ILE A 3 -4.51 -9.36 8.55
CA ILE A 3 -3.37 -8.42 8.57
C ILE A 3 -2.12 -9.05 9.20
N SER A 4 -2.01 -10.37 9.14
CA SER A 4 -0.91 -11.09 9.80
C SER A 4 0.46 -10.56 9.31
N GLU A 5 1.26 -10.08 10.26
CA GLU A 5 2.62 -9.56 10.04
C GLU A 5 3.59 -10.61 9.49
N THR A 6 3.21 -11.88 9.58
CA THR A 6 4.02 -13.00 9.09
C THR A 6 3.86 -13.26 7.61
N ILE A 7 2.96 -12.53 6.93
CA ILE A 7 2.81 -12.61 5.47
C ILE A 7 3.97 -11.82 4.83
N ASN A 8 4.85 -12.55 4.13
CA ASN A 8 6.13 -12.04 3.60
C ASN A 8 6.04 -10.66 2.89
N PRO A 9 5.06 -10.41 1.99
CA PRO A 9 4.87 -9.08 1.39
C PRO A 9 4.67 -7.92 2.39
N VAL A 10 3.95 -8.15 3.50
CA VAL A 10 3.60 -7.07 4.46
C VAL A 10 4.85 -6.64 5.21
N LYS A 11 5.66 -7.62 5.64
CA LYS A 11 6.94 -7.36 6.28
C LYS A 11 7.88 -6.58 5.36
N GLN A 12 8.04 -7.04 4.12
CA GLN A 12 8.91 -6.38 3.14
C GLN A 12 8.50 -4.91 2.88
N VAL A 13 7.22 -4.64 2.71
CA VAL A 13 6.73 -3.26 2.50
C VAL A 13 6.97 -2.38 3.74
N LYS A 14 6.77 -2.90 4.95
CA LYS A 14 7.10 -2.18 6.20
C LYS A 14 8.59 -1.83 6.28
N ASP A 15 9.45 -2.78 5.93
CA ASP A 15 10.90 -2.58 5.94
C ASP A 15 11.33 -1.51 4.92
N ILE A 16 10.79 -1.54 3.69
CA ILE A 16 11.05 -0.53 2.64
C ILE A 16 10.61 0.87 3.09
N LEU A 17 9.45 0.96 3.74
CA LEU A 17 8.89 2.23 4.23
C LEU A 17 9.54 2.71 5.54
N ASN A 18 10.29 1.85 6.23
CA ASN A 18 10.75 2.07 7.59
C ASN A 18 9.61 2.51 8.53
N ASP A 19 8.42 1.94 8.33
CA ASP A 19 7.21 2.21 9.11
C ASP A 19 6.55 0.89 9.49
N THR A 20 6.50 0.62 10.80
CA THR A 20 5.94 -0.60 11.36
C THR A 20 4.46 -0.48 11.69
N LYS A 21 3.88 0.74 11.61
CA LYS A 21 2.49 1.01 11.97
C LYS A 21 1.54 0.27 11.05
N HIS A 22 0.50 -0.30 11.65
CA HIS A 22 -0.64 -0.79 10.90
C HIS A 22 -1.70 0.27 10.74
N LYS A 23 -2.23 0.37 9.52
CA LYS A 23 -3.44 1.13 9.23
C LYS A 23 -4.48 0.19 8.65
N LYS A 24 -5.68 0.24 9.21
CA LYS A 24 -6.85 -0.40 8.64
C LYS A 24 -7.80 0.69 8.19
N VAL A 25 -8.31 0.53 6.98
CA VAL A 25 -9.40 1.33 6.46
C VAL A 25 -10.67 0.49 6.45
N ILE A 26 -11.83 1.12 6.68
CA ILE A 26 -13.13 0.45 6.74
C ILE A 26 -13.87 0.48 5.40
N PHE A 27 -13.13 0.65 4.30
CA PHE A 27 -13.67 0.74 2.94
C PHE A 27 -13.21 -0.47 2.12
N GLY A 28 -14.01 -0.83 1.11
CA GLY A 28 -13.69 -1.92 0.19
C GLY A 28 -12.66 -1.50 -0.86
N THR A 29 -11.81 -2.44 -1.26
CA THR A 29 -10.93 -2.34 -2.43
C THR A 29 -10.95 -3.67 -3.19
N GLU A 30 -10.42 -3.66 -4.40
CA GLU A 30 -10.26 -4.84 -5.26
C GLU A 30 -9.32 -5.88 -4.64
N GLY A 31 -8.47 -5.50 -3.68
CA GLY A 31 -7.56 -6.42 -3.00
C GLY A 31 -8.30 -7.55 -2.26
N GLY A 32 -9.54 -7.31 -1.81
CA GLY A 32 -10.40 -8.36 -1.26
C GLY A 32 -10.80 -9.41 -2.30
N LEU A 33 -10.98 -8.98 -3.55
CA LEU A 33 -11.35 -9.86 -4.67
C LEU A 33 -10.16 -10.74 -5.08
N PHE A 34 -8.94 -10.19 -5.18
CA PHE A 34 -7.74 -10.97 -5.51
C PHE A 34 -7.48 -12.08 -4.49
N LYS A 35 -7.65 -11.77 -3.19
CA LYS A 35 -7.56 -12.80 -2.16
C LYS A 35 -8.67 -13.86 -2.31
N LYS A 36 -9.92 -13.45 -2.56
CA LYS A 36 -11.06 -14.37 -2.64
C LYS A 36 -11.03 -15.27 -3.88
N LYS A 37 -10.60 -14.74 -5.02
CA LYS A 37 -10.68 -15.41 -6.33
C LYS A 37 -9.39 -16.12 -6.72
N LEU A 38 -8.25 -15.57 -6.34
CA LEU A 38 -6.93 -16.03 -6.80
C LEU A 38 -6.04 -16.51 -5.64
N ASN A 39 -6.50 -16.37 -4.39
CA ASN A 39 -5.72 -16.65 -3.18
C ASN A 39 -4.39 -15.85 -3.07
N ILE A 40 -4.27 -14.74 -3.80
CA ILE A 40 -3.06 -13.91 -3.82
C ILE A 40 -3.03 -12.99 -2.59
N PRO A 41 -1.98 -13.03 -1.76
CA PRO A 41 -1.73 -12.01 -0.73
C PRO A 41 -1.60 -10.63 -1.39
N THR A 42 -2.40 -9.67 -0.97
CA THR A 42 -2.48 -8.34 -1.60
C THR A 42 -2.27 -7.24 -0.57
N ILE A 43 -1.46 -6.24 -0.93
CA ILE A 43 -1.30 -4.99 -0.19
C ILE A 43 -1.87 -3.87 -1.04
N VAL A 44 -2.66 -2.98 -0.42
CA VAL A 44 -3.07 -1.72 -1.03
C VAL A 44 -2.24 -0.61 -0.42
N CYS A 45 -1.50 0.12 -1.25
CA CYS A 45 -0.66 1.23 -0.83
C CYS A 45 -0.59 2.28 -1.94
N GLY A 46 -0.27 3.51 -1.54
CA GLY A 46 -0.12 4.64 -2.45
C GLY A 46 0.14 5.93 -1.66
N PRO A 47 0.76 6.95 -2.30
CA PRO A 47 0.97 8.25 -1.69
C PRO A 47 -0.35 9.03 -1.55
N GLY A 48 -0.34 10.09 -0.73
CA GLY A 48 -1.52 10.93 -0.49
C GLY A 48 -2.28 10.57 0.78
N SER A 49 -3.52 11.06 0.88
CA SER A 49 -4.34 10.93 2.09
C SER A 49 -5.77 10.53 1.75
N ILE A 50 -6.26 9.48 2.42
CA ILE A 50 -7.64 9.02 2.26
C ILE A 50 -8.67 10.06 2.72
N ASN A 51 -8.27 11.01 3.57
CA ASN A 51 -9.15 12.09 4.01
C ASN A 51 -9.50 13.07 2.88
N GLN A 52 -8.69 13.09 1.81
CA GLN A 52 -8.87 13.95 0.63
C GLN A 52 -9.55 13.23 -0.53
N ALA A 53 -9.61 11.89 -0.51
CA ALA A 53 -10.20 11.11 -1.59
C ALA A 53 -11.72 11.36 -1.71
N HIS A 54 -12.23 11.40 -2.94
CA HIS A 54 -13.64 11.64 -3.28
C HIS A 54 -14.21 12.96 -2.73
N LYS A 55 -13.35 13.99 -2.62
CA LYS A 55 -13.76 15.35 -2.29
C LYS A 55 -13.77 16.22 -3.56
N PRO A 56 -14.61 17.27 -3.65
CA PRO A 56 -14.63 18.14 -4.83
C PRO A 56 -13.27 18.76 -5.14
N ASP A 57 -12.44 18.97 -4.13
CA ASP A 57 -11.09 19.51 -4.16
C ASP A 57 -10.01 18.44 -3.98
N GLU A 58 -10.27 17.20 -4.40
CA GLU A 58 -9.29 16.12 -4.33
C GLU A 58 -7.97 16.50 -5.02
N TYR A 59 -6.87 16.41 -4.28
CA TYR A 59 -5.53 16.70 -4.78
C TYR A 59 -4.51 15.77 -4.14
N ILE A 60 -3.31 15.75 -4.74
CA ILE A 60 -2.13 15.14 -4.17
C ILE A 60 -0.96 16.12 -4.31
N ALA A 61 -0.22 16.32 -3.22
CA ALA A 61 0.95 17.20 -3.23
C ALA A 61 2.06 16.59 -4.11
N ILE A 62 2.83 17.42 -4.81
CA ILE A 62 3.92 16.94 -5.69
C ILE A 62 4.93 16.12 -4.89
N GLU A 63 5.22 16.52 -3.66
CA GLU A 63 6.14 15.80 -2.76
C GLU A 63 5.61 14.40 -2.40
N GLN A 64 4.29 14.19 -2.41
CA GLN A 64 3.69 12.87 -2.23
C GLN A 64 3.88 11.99 -3.48
N ILE A 65 3.74 12.55 -4.67
CA ILE A 65 4.03 11.85 -5.93
C ILE A 65 5.50 11.40 -5.97
N GLU A 66 6.43 12.30 -5.64
CA GLU A 66 7.86 11.97 -5.60
C GLU A 66 8.19 10.87 -4.58
N LYS A 67 7.54 10.89 -3.40
CA LYS A 67 7.66 9.83 -2.41
C LYS A 67 7.13 8.50 -2.92
N GLY A 68 6.00 8.52 -3.63
CA GLY A 68 5.44 7.35 -4.29
C GLY A 68 6.41 6.74 -5.30
N GLY A 69 7.01 7.55 -6.16
CA GLY A 69 8.04 7.12 -7.11
C GLY A 69 9.23 6.46 -6.41
N LYS A 70 9.82 7.14 -5.43
CA LYS A 70 10.94 6.60 -4.63
C LYS A 70 10.60 5.28 -3.93
N PHE A 71 9.35 5.14 -3.47
CA PHE A 71 8.87 3.88 -2.90
C PHE A 71 8.81 2.77 -3.94
N MET A 72 8.26 3.03 -5.13
CA MET A 72 8.20 2.06 -6.21
C MET A 72 9.60 1.62 -6.67
N ASP A 73 10.55 2.54 -6.79
CA ASP A 73 11.94 2.23 -7.13
C ASP A 73 12.57 1.30 -6.11
N LYS A 74 12.40 1.61 -4.81
CA LYS A 74 12.88 0.75 -3.73
C LYS A 74 12.21 -0.62 -3.75
N LEU A 75 10.89 -0.68 -3.99
CA LEU A 75 10.15 -1.93 -4.05
C LEU A 75 10.72 -2.82 -5.16
N ILE A 76 10.83 -2.30 -6.38
CA ILE A 76 11.38 -3.02 -7.54
C ILE A 76 12.80 -3.51 -7.24
N ASN A 77 13.67 -2.65 -6.70
CA ASN A 77 15.05 -3.00 -6.36
C ASN A 77 15.16 -4.08 -5.25
N ASN A 78 14.12 -4.27 -4.45
CA ASN A 78 14.07 -5.28 -3.39
C ASN A 78 13.31 -6.56 -3.81
N LEU A 79 12.80 -6.64 -5.05
CA LEU A 79 12.27 -7.89 -5.58
C LEU A 79 13.45 -8.74 -6.06
N ILE A 80 13.75 -9.80 -5.30
CA ILE A 80 14.76 -10.79 -5.69
C ILE A 80 14.12 -11.73 -6.71
N TYR A 81 14.75 -11.90 -7.87
CA TYR A 81 14.47 -12.97 -8.82
C TYR A 81 15.18 -14.25 -8.42
#